data_AF-H3AR58-F1
#
_entry.id   AF-H3AR58-F1
#
_cell.length_a   1.000
_cell.length_b   1.000
_cell.length_c   1.000
_cell.angle_alpha   90.00
_cell.angle_beta   90.00
_cell.angle_gamma   90.00
#
_symmetry.space_group_name_H-M   'P 1'
#
loop_
_entity.id
_entity.type
_entity.pdbx_description
1 polymer ?
#
loop_
_entity_poly.entity_id
_entity_poly.type
_entity_poly.pdbx_seq_one_letter_code
_entity_poly.pdbx_strand_id
1 'polypeptide(L)'
;RMQEGPIIAKCSGPTHALNWPWFYQDGAPCHYDLNVRQLLNAIFPEKWIARCGPIAWPPRSPDLSPLDYFLWGYVKTVVYLSKPQSLDELRARIMNAIHEITQQQLENVFNELENWIERCITKDGSNFEEQI
;
A
#
# COMPACT_ATOMS: atom_id res chain seq x y z
N ARG A 1 24.15 -8.18 -12.21
CA ARG A 1 24.43 -6.73 -12.32
C ARG A 1 23.08 -6.03 -12.43
N MET A 2 22.49 -5.69 -11.29
CA MET A 2 21.20 -5.00 -11.23
C MET A 2 21.44 -3.53 -11.57
N GLN A 3 20.66 -2.98 -12.50
CA GLN A 3 20.77 -1.59 -12.92
C GLN A 3 20.04 -0.71 -11.91
N GLU A 4 20.73 0.33 -11.45
CA GLU A 4 20.22 1.39 -10.60
C GLU A 4 19.21 2.24 -11.37
N GLY A 5 18.04 2.50 -10.76
CA GLY A 5 17.04 3.44 -11.25
C GLY A 5 16.09 3.83 -10.10
N PRO A 6 15.65 5.09 -10.01
CA PRO A 6 14.98 5.61 -8.82
C PRO A 6 13.57 5.06 -8.74
N ILE A 7 13.32 4.23 -7.72
CA ILE A 7 11.97 3.77 -7.38
C ILE A 7 11.34 4.90 -6.59
N ILE A 8 10.17 5.37 -7.04
CA ILE A 8 9.33 6.44 -6.47
C ILE A 8 9.65 7.84 -7.02
N ALA A 9 8.96 8.20 -8.10
CA ALA A 9 8.82 9.58 -8.53
C ALA A 9 7.90 10.33 -7.55
N LYS A 10 8.41 11.39 -6.94
CA LYS A 10 7.65 12.33 -6.11
C LYS A 10 6.44 12.87 -6.88
N CYS A 11 5.24 12.63 -6.36
CA CYS A 11 4.02 13.24 -6.88
C CYS A 11 3.96 14.71 -6.44
N SER A 12 4.28 15.64 -7.34
CA SER A 12 4.05 17.07 -7.13
C SER A 12 3.56 17.76 -8.42
N GLY A 13 2.28 18.14 -8.42
CA GLY A 13 1.70 19.20 -9.26
C GLY A 13 1.44 18.89 -10.75
N PRO A 14 0.50 19.62 -11.40
CA PRO A 14 -0.19 19.13 -12.60
C PRO A 14 0.49 19.62 -13.89
N THR A 15 0.61 18.74 -14.89
CA THR A 15 0.08 18.92 -16.27
C THR A 15 0.61 17.87 -17.26
N HIS A 16 -0.34 17.19 -17.92
CA HIS A 16 -0.29 16.68 -19.30
C HIS A 16 0.84 15.74 -19.78
N ALA A 17 0.94 14.59 -19.12
CA ALA A 17 0.83 13.27 -19.77
C ALA A 17 0.04 12.43 -18.76
N LEU A 18 -0.88 11.55 -19.17
CA LEU A 18 -1.63 10.72 -18.20
C LEU A 18 -0.64 9.78 -17.50
N ASN A 19 -0.05 10.27 -16.41
CA ASN A 19 0.85 9.57 -15.53
C ASN A 19 -0.02 8.60 -14.73
N TRP A 20 -0.40 7.50 -15.36
CA TRP A 20 -1.25 6.50 -14.74
C TRP A 20 -0.58 6.05 -13.43
N PRO A 21 -1.27 6.15 -12.28
CA PRO A 21 -0.67 5.89 -10.98
C PRO A 21 -0.24 4.43 -10.89
N TRP A 22 0.82 4.17 -10.13
CA TRP A 22 1.25 2.80 -9.82
C TRP A 22 0.20 2.10 -8.95
N PHE A 23 -0.10 0.83 -9.26
CA PHE A 23 -0.96 0.01 -8.42
C PHE A 23 -0.14 -0.93 -7.53
N TYR A 24 -0.56 -1.06 -6.28
CA TYR A 24 0.08 -1.93 -5.29
C TYR A 24 -0.95 -2.87 -4.67
N GLN A 25 -0.61 -4.16 -4.57
CA GLN A 25 -1.42 -5.17 -3.91
C GLN A 25 -0.53 -6.23 -3.25
N ASP A 26 -0.98 -6.72 -2.09
CA ASP A 26 -0.28 -7.72 -1.31
C ASP A 26 -0.36 -9.13 -1.95
N GLY A 27 0.35 -10.08 -1.34
CA GLY A 27 0.52 -11.43 -1.87
C GLY A 27 -0.60 -12.44 -1.56
N ALA A 28 -1.77 -11.99 -1.07
CA ALA A 28 -2.86 -12.88 -0.68
C ALA A 28 -3.31 -13.83 -1.82
N PRO A 29 -3.78 -15.06 -1.52
CA PRO A 29 -4.15 -16.05 -2.52
C PRO A 29 -5.12 -15.58 -3.61
N CYS A 30 -6.11 -14.77 -3.25
CA CYS A 30 -7.08 -14.20 -4.18
C CYS A 30 -6.49 -13.16 -5.13
N HIS A 31 -5.30 -12.62 -4.85
CA HIS A 31 -4.74 -11.46 -5.55
C HIS A 31 -3.75 -11.83 -6.67
N TYR A 32 -3.29 -13.08 -6.75
CA TYR A 32 -2.35 -13.51 -7.81
C TYR A 32 -3.00 -14.39 -8.90
N ASP A 33 -4.33 -14.54 -8.89
CA ASP A 33 -5.06 -15.26 -9.95
C ASP A 33 -4.74 -14.69 -11.34
N LEU A 34 -4.73 -15.56 -12.36
CA LEU A 34 -4.40 -15.15 -13.73
C LEU A 34 -5.32 -14.02 -14.23
N ASN A 35 -6.62 -14.08 -13.91
CA ASN A 35 -7.58 -13.07 -14.36
C ASN A 35 -7.30 -11.71 -13.72
N VAL A 36 -6.93 -11.70 -12.44
CA VAL A 36 -6.53 -10.47 -11.73
C VAL A 36 -5.29 -9.87 -12.38
N ARG A 37 -4.27 -10.67 -12.67
CA ARG A 37 -3.03 -10.19 -13.30
C ARG A 37 -3.26 -9.69 -14.74
N GLN A 38 -4.14 -10.32 -15.50
CA GLN A 38 -4.53 -9.85 -16.83
C GLN A 38 -5.27 -8.51 -16.75
N LEU A 39 -6.20 -8.38 -15.81
CA LEU A 39 -6.92 -7.13 -15.56
C LEU A 39 -5.97 -6.00 -15.13
N LEU A 40 -5.05 -6.27 -14.21
CA LEU A 40 -4.06 -5.30 -13.76
C LEU A 40 -3.13 -4.88 -14.89
N ASN A 41 -2.69 -5.78 -15.76
CA ASN A 41 -1.93 -5.41 -16.95
C ASN A 41 -2.73 -4.58 -17.96
N ALA A 42 -4.04 -4.82 -18.09
CA ALA A 42 -4.90 -4.04 -18.99
C ALA A 42 -5.15 -2.61 -18.46
N ILE A 43 -5.30 -2.45 -17.14
CA ILE A 43 -5.58 -1.16 -16.51
C ILE A 43 -4.28 -0.39 -16.20
N PHE A 44 -3.24 -1.08 -15.73
CA PHE A 44 -1.93 -0.55 -15.31
C PHE A 44 -0.78 -1.22 -16.09
N PRO A 45 -0.65 -1.02 -17.43
CA PRO A 45 0.39 -1.70 -18.20
C PRO A 45 1.79 -1.52 -17.60
N GLU A 46 2.42 -2.63 -17.19
CA GLU A 46 3.75 -2.68 -16.55
C GLU A 46 3.91 -1.84 -15.25
N LYS A 47 2.81 -1.28 -14.72
CA LYS A 47 2.82 -0.31 -13.61
C LYS A 47 2.06 -0.83 -12.38
N TRP A 48 2.25 -2.10 -12.05
CA TRP A 48 1.69 -2.69 -10.83
C TRP A 48 2.69 -3.60 -10.13
N ILE A 49 2.62 -3.58 -8.80
CA ILE A 49 3.49 -4.31 -7.88
C ILE A 49 2.62 -5.30 -7.12
N ALA A 50 2.89 -6.58 -7.30
CA ALA A 50 2.24 -7.66 -6.55
C ALA A 50 3.01 -8.97 -6.74
N ARG A 51 2.53 -10.05 -6.11
CA ARG A 51 3.08 -11.39 -6.33
C ARG A 51 2.90 -11.81 -7.79
N CYS A 52 4.00 -12.20 -8.45
CA CYS A 52 4.04 -12.56 -9.87
C CYS A 52 3.62 -11.43 -10.84
N GLY A 53 3.76 -10.16 -10.44
CA GLY A 53 3.64 -9.00 -11.31
C GLY A 53 4.97 -8.59 -11.98
N PRO A 54 4.96 -7.52 -12.81
CA PRO A 54 6.15 -6.96 -13.45
C PRO A 54 7.26 -6.63 -12.45
N ILE A 55 6.88 -6.15 -11.26
CA ILE A 55 7.76 -6.00 -10.11
C ILE A 55 7.25 -6.96 -9.03
N ALA A 56 8.05 -7.97 -8.72
CA ALA A 56 7.70 -8.96 -7.70
C ALA A 56 7.86 -8.36 -6.30
N TRP A 57 6.80 -8.44 -5.50
CA TRP A 57 6.87 -8.09 -4.09
C TRP A 57 7.61 -9.17 -3.27
N PRO A 58 8.46 -8.79 -2.29
CA PRO A 58 9.10 -9.76 -1.41
C PRO A 58 8.07 -10.62 -0.66
N PRO A 59 8.32 -11.93 -0.52
CA PRO A 59 7.43 -12.83 0.21
C PRO A 59 7.47 -12.55 1.71
N ARG A 60 6.30 -12.63 2.38
CA ARG A 60 6.13 -12.44 3.84
C ARG A 60 6.45 -11.02 4.33
N SER A 61 5.99 -10.02 3.59
CA SER A 61 6.06 -8.63 4.04
C SER A 61 4.67 -7.98 4.12
N PRO A 62 3.75 -8.52 4.96
CA PRO A 62 2.44 -7.93 5.22
C PRO A 62 2.56 -6.55 5.88
N ASP A 63 3.66 -6.29 6.59
CA ASP A 63 3.92 -5.04 7.33
C ASP A 63 4.13 -3.81 6.45
N LEU A 64 4.03 -3.97 5.12
CA LEU A 64 4.45 -2.96 4.15
C LEU A 64 3.32 -2.37 3.35
N SER A 65 2.13 -2.90 3.51
CA SER A 65 0.95 -2.31 2.93
C SER A 65 0.54 -1.13 3.80
N PRO A 66 0.50 0.11 3.26
CA PRO A 66 -0.10 1.26 3.95
C PRO A 66 -1.49 0.99 4.51
N LEU A 67 -2.22 0.05 3.89
CA LEU A 67 -3.52 -0.36 4.39
C LEU A 67 -3.40 -1.16 5.69
N ASP A 68 -2.42 -2.07 5.78
CA ASP A 68 -2.29 -3.00 6.91
C ASP A 68 -1.63 -2.36 8.13
N TYR A 69 -0.55 -1.57 7.96
CA TYR A 69 0.11 -0.95 9.12
C TYR A 69 -0.58 0.33 9.61
N PHE A 70 -1.38 1.01 8.75
CA PHE A 70 -2.04 2.27 9.11
C PHE A 70 -3.56 2.20 8.98
N LEU A 71 -4.10 2.05 7.77
CA LEU A 71 -5.54 2.29 7.53
C LEU A 71 -6.43 1.40 8.40
N TRP A 72 -6.21 0.09 8.38
CA TRP A 72 -7.08 -0.84 9.10
C TRP A 72 -6.97 -0.68 10.62
N GLY A 73 -5.78 -0.39 11.14
CA GLY A 73 -5.56 -0.08 12.56
C GLY A 73 -6.28 1.21 12.98
N TYR A 74 -6.15 2.26 12.18
CA TYR A 74 -6.81 3.55 12.41
C TYR A 74 -8.34 3.43 12.34
N VAL A 75 -8.88 2.89 11.25
CA VAL A 75 -10.32 2.72 11.04
C VAL A 75 -10.92 1.87 12.15
N LYS A 76 -10.26 0.77 12.53
CA LYS A 76 -10.73 -0.08 13.64
C LYS A 76 -10.78 0.69 14.95
N THR A 77 -9.75 1.49 15.25
CA THR A 77 -9.73 2.32 16.47
C THR A 77 -10.91 3.28 16.51
N VAL A 78 -11.17 4.00 15.42
CA VAL A 78 -12.27 4.99 15.33
C VAL A 78 -13.65 4.31 15.41
N VAL A 79 -13.87 3.29 14.58
CA VAL A 79 -15.17 2.61 14.46
C VAL A 79 -15.59 1.97 15.77
N TYR A 80 -14.64 1.38 16.50
CA TYR A 80 -14.88 0.62 17.73
C TYR A 80 -14.64 1.40 19.03
N LEU A 81 -14.50 2.74 18.97
CA LEU A 81 -14.61 3.59 20.18
C LEU A 81 -15.90 3.31 20.96
N SER A 82 -16.95 2.91 20.25
CA SER A 82 -18.14 2.28 20.81
C SER A 82 -18.60 1.16 19.89
N LYS A 83 -19.28 0.14 20.42
CA LYS A 83 -19.81 -0.96 19.62
C LYS A 83 -20.91 -0.46 18.67
N PRO A 84 -20.76 -0.58 17.34
CA PRO A 84 -21.83 -0.27 16.40
C PRO A 84 -23.04 -1.19 16.64
N GLN A 85 -24.25 -0.63 16.53
CA GLN A 85 -25.52 -1.32 16.80
C GLN A 85 -26.18 -1.84 15.52
N SER A 86 -25.73 -1.40 14.35
CA SER A 86 -26.25 -1.86 13.06
C SER A 86 -25.17 -1.86 11.97
N LEU A 87 -25.46 -2.54 10.86
CA LEU A 87 -24.59 -2.53 9.69
C LEU A 87 -24.51 -1.14 9.05
N ASP A 88 -25.59 -0.37 9.08
CA ASP A 88 -25.62 0.97 8.49
C ASP A 88 -24.80 1.96 9.31
N GLU A 89 -24.86 1.84 10.64
CA GLU A 89 -23.99 2.61 11.53
C GLU A 89 -22.51 2.23 11.32
N LEU A 90 -22.21 0.92 11.22
CA LEU A 90 -20.86 0.46 10.93
C LEU A 90 -20.32 1.06 9.62
N ARG A 91 -21.12 1.02 8.54
CA ARG A 91 -20.75 1.61 7.24
C ARG A 91 -20.52 3.11 7.36
N ALA A 92 -21.42 3.84 8.01
CA ALA A 92 -21.30 5.28 8.20
C ALA A 92 -20.02 5.64 8.98
N ARG A 93 -19.71 4.90 10.04
CA ARG A 93 -18.49 5.10 10.83
C ARG A 93 -17.22 4.83 10.05
N ILE A 94 -17.19 3.77 9.23
CA ILE A 94 -16.03 3.50 8.35
C ILE A 94 -15.83 4.65 7.36
N MET A 95 -16.90 5.11 6.71
CA MET A 95 -16.82 6.22 5.76
C MET A 95 -16.36 7.52 6.43
N ASN A 96 -16.88 7.83 7.61
CA ASN A 96 -16.46 9.01 8.37
C ASN A 96 -14.99 8.91 8.78
N ALA A 97 -14.55 7.76 9.31
CA ALA A 97 -13.15 7.54 9.66
C ALA A 97 -12.24 7.76 8.45
N ILE A 98 -12.60 7.25 7.27
CA ILE A 98 -11.83 7.46 6.03
C ILE A 98 -11.78 8.95 5.65
N HIS A 99 -12.90 9.67 5.73
CA HIS A 99 -12.95 11.10 5.43
C HIS A 99 -12.18 11.99 6.41
N GLU A 100 -11.98 11.52 7.65
CA GLU A 100 -11.22 12.22 8.69
C GLU A 100 -9.70 12.04 8.56
N ILE A 101 -9.24 11.13 7.70
CA ILE A 101 -7.80 10.94 7.45
C ILE A 101 -7.25 12.23 6.82
N THR A 102 -6.33 12.86 7.55
CA THR A 102 -5.73 14.12 7.12
C THR A 102 -4.66 13.88 6.06
N GLN A 103 -4.40 14.91 5.24
CA GLN A 103 -3.29 14.90 4.30
C GLN A 103 -1.95 14.63 4.99
N GLN A 104 -1.72 15.22 6.17
CA GLN A 104 -0.48 14.99 6.94
C GLN A 104 -0.30 13.53 7.35
N GLN A 105 -1.39 12.83 7.74
CA GLN A 105 -1.31 11.40 8.05
C GLN A 105 -0.92 10.59 6.81
N LEU A 106 -1.48 10.90 5.64
CA LEU A 106 -1.12 10.24 4.39
C LEU A 106 0.35 10.50 4.03
N GLU A 107 0.83 11.73 4.15
CA GLU A 107 2.23 12.08 3.91
C GLU A 107 3.17 11.29 4.82
N ASN A 108 2.85 11.17 6.11
CA ASN A 108 3.65 10.38 7.05
C ASN A 108 3.70 8.90 6.67
N VAL A 109 2.56 8.33 6.28
CA VAL A 109 2.45 6.94 5.80
C VAL A 109 3.35 6.72 4.58
N PHE A 110 3.29 7.60 3.57
CA PHE A 110 4.14 7.44 2.39
C PHE A 110 5.62 7.68 2.67
N ASN A 111 5.96 8.62 3.56
CA ASN A 111 7.35 8.82 3.99
C ASN A 111 7.92 7.59 4.72
N GLU A 112 7.13 6.94 5.58
CA GLU A 112 7.54 5.69 6.23
C GLU A 112 7.73 4.55 5.23
N LEU A 113 6.89 4.47 4.20
CA LEU A 113 7.06 3.50 3.12
C LEU A 113 8.37 3.74 2.35
N GLU A 114 8.70 4.99 2.01
CA GLU A 114 9.96 5.36 1.37
C GLU A 114 11.16 4.97 2.25
N ASN A 115 11.16 5.37 3.53
CA ASN A 115 12.20 5.03 4.51
C ASN A 115 12.39 3.51 4.63
N TRP A 116 11.29 2.76 4.62
CA TRP A 116 11.35 1.31 4.73
C TRP A 116 11.98 0.67 3.47
N ILE A 117 11.60 1.13 2.28
CA ILE A 117 12.17 0.65 1.02
C ILE A 117 13.69 0.88 1.01
N GLU A 118 14.15 2.07 1.42
CA GLU A 118 15.58 2.37 1.54
C GLU A 118 16.30 1.43 2.52
N ARG A 119 15.69 1.16 3.68
CA ARG A 119 16.25 0.23 4.67
C ARG A 119 16.35 -1.20 4.14
N CYS A 120 15.38 -1.66 3.35
CA CYS A 120 15.41 -2.98 2.73
C CYS A 120 16.50 -3.14 1.70
N ILE A 121 16.70 -2.12 0.87
CA ILE A 121 17.80 -2.08 -0.09
C ILE A 121 19.14 -2.14 0.64
N THR A 122 19.27 -1.40 1.75
CA THR A 122 20.50 -1.35 2.55
C THR A 122 20.79 -2.66 3.30
N LYS A 123 19.75 -3.45 3.63
CA LYS A 123 19.84 -4.70 4.40
C LYS A 123 19.76 -5.99 3.57
N ASP A 124 19.80 -5.90 2.24
CA ASP A 124 19.67 -7.03 1.30
C ASP A 124 18.46 -7.94 1.60
N GLY A 125 17.34 -7.35 2.05
CA GLY A 125 16.09 -8.09 2.31
C GLY A 125 16.05 -8.96 3.57
N SER A 126 16.93 -8.74 4.56
CA SER A 126 16.85 -9.43 5.87
C SER A 126 15.66 -8.95 6.74
N ASN A 127 15.06 -9.87 7.50
CA ASN A 127 13.91 -9.60 8.38
C ASN A 127 14.28 -8.64 9.53
N PHE A 128 13.32 -7.81 9.96
CA PHE A 128 13.54 -6.70 10.90
C PHE A 128 13.32 -7.04 12.39
N GLU A 129 13.04 -8.31 12.75
CA GLU A 129 12.71 -8.70 14.14
C GLU A 129 13.92 -8.95 15.08
N GLU A 130 15.17 -8.82 14.64
CA GLU A 130 16.34 -9.22 15.45
C GLU A 130 17.00 -8.11 16.31
N GLN A 131 16.30 -7.02 16.64
CA GLN A 131 16.81 -6.05 17.62
C GLN A 131 15.71 -5.56 18.57
N ILE A 132 15.40 -6.39 19.58
CA ILE A 132 14.92 -5.95 20.89
C ILE A 132 15.94 -6.43 21.92
#